data_AF-B0K4S2-F1
#
_entry.id   AF-B0K4S2-F1
#
_cell.length_a   1.000
_cell.length_b   1.000
_cell.length_c   1.000
_cell.angle_alpha   90.00
_cell.angle_beta   90.00
_cell.angle_gamma   90.00
#
_symmetry.space_group_name_H-M   'P 1'
#
loop_
_entity.id
_entity.type
_entity.pdbx_description
1 polymer ?
#
loop_
_entity_poly.entity_id
_entity_poly.type
_entity_poly.pdbx_seq_one_letter_code
_entity_poly.pdbx_strand_id
1 'polypeptide(L)' 'MKVAIVKTTISREKLMAGEFTPDREEIIGYEEVDEEEFYRPLVQFLYPKIKKFIEEEKRNVVGIQTNEK' A
#
# COMPACT_ATOMS: atom_id res chain seq x y z
N MET A 1 4.50 -10.32 15.64
CA MET A 1 4.10 -10.74 14.28
C MET A 1 5.32 -11.34 13.61
N LYS A 2 5.18 -12.46 12.88
CA LYS A 2 6.29 -13.05 12.14
C LYS A 2 6.23 -12.63 10.68
N VAL A 3 7.30 -12.03 10.16
CA VAL A 3 7.41 -11.65 8.75
C VAL A 3 8.49 -12.48 8.06
N ALA A 4 8.28 -12.75 6.78
CA ALA A 4 9.24 -13.45 5.93
C ALA A 4 10.13 -12.43 5.21
N ILE A 5 11.42 -12.67 5.19
CA ILE A 5 12.36 -11.89 4.38
C ILE A 5 12.46 -12.57 3.02
N VAL A 6 11.93 -11.93 1.99
CA VAL A 6 11.93 -12.46 0.62
C VAL A 6 13.04 -11.79 -0.18
N LYS A 7 13.93 -12.61 -0.72
CA LYS A 7 14.93 -12.19 -1.71
C LYS A 7 14.32 -12.32 -3.09
N THR A 8 14.20 -11.18 -3.76
CA THR A 8 13.64 -11.08 -5.10
C THR A 8 14.74 -10.78 -6.11
N THR A 9 14.78 -11.52 -7.22
CA THR A 9 15.71 -11.27 -8.32
C THR A 9 14.92 -10.81 -9.54
N ILE A 10 15.28 -9.65 -10.08
CA ILE A 10 14.71 -9.11 -11.32
C ILE A 10 15.87 -8.89 -12.31
N SER A 11 15.74 -9.46 -13.49
CA SER A 11 16.67 -9.28 -14.60
C SER A 11 16.69 -7.83 -15.06
N ARG A 12 17.86 -7.42 -15.54
CA ARG A 12 18.06 -6.06 -16.06
C ARG A 12 17.12 -5.76 -17.23
N GLU A 13 16.88 -6.73 -18.10
CA GLU A 13 16.01 -6.59 -19.27
C GLU A 13 14.58 -6.22 -18.85
N LYS A 14 14.02 -6.92 -17.85
CA LYS A 14 12.70 -6.61 -17.29
C LYS A 14 12.62 -5.22 -16.68
N LEU A 15 13.63 -4.83 -15.89
CA LEU A 15 13.70 -3.48 -15.32
C LEU A 15 13.71 -2.39 -16.39
N MET A 16 14.47 -2.59 -17.48
CA MET A 16 14.51 -1.64 -18.60
C MET A 16 13.20 -1.58 -19.38
N ALA A 17 12.41 -2.65 -19.38
CA ALA A 17 11.08 -2.71 -19.99
C ALA A 17 9.96 -2.17 -19.08
N GLY A 18 10.27 -1.77 -17.83
CA GLY A 18 9.26 -1.38 -16.84
C GLY A 18 8.43 -2.57 -16.31
N GLU A 19 8.92 -3.80 -16.49
CA GLU A 19 8.32 -5.01 -15.93
C GLU A 19 8.94 -5.27 -14.56
N PHE A 20 8.14 -5.12 -13.50
CA PHE A 20 8.60 -5.30 -12.11
C PHE A 20 8.25 -6.68 -11.55
N THR A 21 7.81 -7.61 -12.41
CA THR A 21 7.54 -8.99 -12.03
C THR A 21 8.87 -9.74 -11.80
N PRO A 22 9.07 -10.36 -10.63
CA PRO A 22 10.29 -11.10 -10.34
C PRO A 22 10.54 -12.28 -11.27
N ASP A 23 11.81 -12.58 -11.52
CA ASP A 23 12.22 -13.84 -12.14
C ASP A 23 12.26 -14.98 -11.12
N ARG A 24 12.67 -14.65 -9.89
CA ARG A 24 12.76 -15.59 -8.76
C ARG A 24 12.47 -14.88 -7.46
N GLU A 25 11.82 -15.61 -6.56
CA GLU A 25 11.59 -15.24 -5.19
C GLU A 25 12.03 -16.38 -4.28
N GLU A 26 12.74 -16.05 -3.21
CA GLU A 26 13.23 -17.01 -2.22
C GLU A 26 13.02 -16.45 -0.82
N ILE A 27 12.44 -17.25 0.08
CA ILE A 27 12.39 -16.88 1.50
C ILE A 27 13.76 -17.19 2.10
N ILE A 28 14.47 -16.14 2.52
CA ILE A 28 15.82 -16.26 3.10
C ILE A 28 15.82 -16.20 4.62
N GLY A 29 14.68 -15.92 5.24
CA GLY A 29 14.57 -15.89 6.68
C GLY A 29 13.20 -15.47 7.18
N TYR A 30 13.08 -15.49 8.50
CA TYR A 30 11.94 -14.95 9.21
C TYR A 30 12.42 -14.15 10.40
N GLU A 31 11.70 -13.07 10.71
CA GLU A 31 11.93 -12.26 11.89
C GLU A 31 10.61 -12.07 12.65
N GLU A 32 10.71 -11.97 13.97
CA GLU A 32 9.62 -11.54 14.83
C GLU A 32 9.71 -10.03 15.00
N VAL A 33 8.62 -9.33 14.68
CA VAL A 33 8.51 -7.87 14.75
C VAL A 33 7.31 -7.48 15.61
N ASP A 34 7.42 -6.32 16.25
CA ASP A 34 6.27 -5.67 16.88
C ASP A 34 5.33 -5.13 15.78
N GLU A 35 4.08 -5.55 15.85
CA GLU A 35 3.09 -5.27 14.80
C GLU A 35 2.73 -3.78 14.75
N GLU A 36 2.61 -3.14 15.91
CA GLU A 36 2.27 -1.73 16.03
C GLU A 36 3.42 -0.86 15.50
N GLU A 37 4.66 -1.18 15.87
CA GLU A 37 5.85 -0.49 15.34
C GLU A 37 5.94 -0.64 13.81
N PHE A 38 5.67 -1.83 13.29
CA PHE A 38 5.73 -2.13 11.86
C PHE A 38 4.68 -1.34 11.05
N TYR A 39 3.42 -1.30 11.50
CA TYR A 39 2.33 -0.67 10.74
C TYR A 39 2.15 0.82 11.01
N ARG A 40 2.62 1.35 12.14
CA ARG A 40 2.42 2.76 12.51
C ARG A 40 2.85 3.76 11.43
N PRO A 41 4.01 3.63 10.75
CA PRO A 41 4.39 4.56 9.69
C PRO A 41 3.42 4.56 8.51
N LEU A 42 2.93 3.38 8.11
CA LEU A 42 1.96 3.23 7.02
C LEU A 42 0.63 3.88 7.38
N VAL A 43 0.15 3.67 8.60
CA VAL A 43 -1.09 4.28 9.09
C VAL A 43 -0.94 5.81 9.11
N GLN A 44 0.15 6.34 9.65
CA GLN A 44 0.39 7.80 9.69
C GLN A 44 0.42 8.43 8.29
N PHE A 45 0.96 7.72 7.30
CA PHE A 45 1.02 8.20 5.93
C PHE A 45 -0.31 8.07 5.17
N LEU A 46 -1.00 6.94 5.32
CA LEU A 46 -2.20 6.62 4.55
C LEU A 46 -3.48 7.20 5.15
N TYR A 47 -3.58 7.23 6.48
CA TYR A 47 -4.80 7.65 7.17
C TYR A 47 -5.26 9.07 6.78
N PRO A 48 -4.39 10.09 6.69
CA PRO A 48 -4.80 11.43 6.25
C PRO A 48 -5.35 11.43 4.81
N LYS A 49 -4.77 10.63 3.92
CA LYS A 49 -5.20 10.53 2.52
C LYS A 49 -6.56 9.85 2.40
N ILE A 50 -6.75 8.73 3.12
CA ILE A 50 -8.03 8.01 3.18
C ILE A 50 -9.11 8.91 3.77
N LYS A 51 -8.82 9.60 4.88
CA LYS A 51 -9.75 10.53 5.51
C LYS A 51 -10.18 11.64 4.55
N LYS A 52 -9.22 12.27 3.86
CA LYS A 52 -9.51 13.32 2.87
C LYS A 52 -10.39 12.78 1.73
N PHE A 53 -10.07 11.59 1.21
CA PHE A 53 -10.86 10.96 0.16
C PHE A 53 -12.32 10.72 0.59
N ILE A 54 -12.52 10.16 1.79
CA ILE A 54 -13.87 9.92 2.34
C ILE A 54 -14.63 11.24 2.56
N GLU A 55 -13.96 12.29 3.03
CA GLU A 55 -14.56 13.62 3.21
C GLU A 55 -14.97 14.25 1.87
N GLU A 56 -14.15 14.13 0.84
CA GLU A 56 -14.45 14.60 -0.52
C GLU A 56 -15.60 13.80 -1.15
N GLU A 57 -15.62 12.48 -0.99
CA GLU A 57 -16.69 11.62 -1.46
C GLU A 57 -18.04 11.95 -0.79
N LYS A 58 -18.04 12.15 0.54
CA LYS A 58 -19.24 12.59 1.29
C LYS A 58 -19.75 13.95 0.82
N ARG A 59 -18.86 14.90 0.53
CA ARG A 59 -19.26 16.23 0.01
C ARG A 59 -19.90 16.15 -1.37
N ASN A 60 -19.37 15.29 -2.25
CA ASN A 60 -19.92 15.10 -3.59
C ASN A 60 -21.32 14.47 -3.56
N VAL A 61 -21.56 13.49 -2.67
CA VAL A 61 -22.89 12.88 -2.49
C VAL A 61 -23.93 13.88 -1.96
N VAL A 62 -23.55 14.74 -1.01
CA VAL A 62 -24.44 15.79 -0.49
C VAL A 62 -24.75 16.83 -1.56
N GLY A 63 -23.76 17.24 -2.37
CA GLY A 63 -23.96 18.19 -3.47
C GLY A 63 -24.98 17.72 -4.52
N ILE A 64 -24.98 16.43 -4.85
CA ILE A 64 -25.93 15.83 -5.81
C ILE A 64 -27.37 15.85 -5.25
N GLN A 65 -27.58 15.51 -3.98
CA GLN A 65 -28.93 15.49 -3.37
C GLN A 65 -29.55 16.89 -3.23
N THR A 66 -28.75 17.95 -3.10
CA THR A 66 -29.25 19.33 -2.99
C THR A 66 -29.71 19.93 -4.31
N ASN A 67 -29.29 19.37 -5.47
CA ASN A 67 -29.66 19.87 -6.79
C ASN A 67 -30.91 19.17 -7.39
N GLU A 68 -31.53 18.23 -6.67
CA GLU A 68 -32.74 17.51 -7.09
C GLU A 68 -34.04 18.03 -6.44
N LYS A 69 -34.08 19.29 -5.97
CA LYS A 69 -35.30 19.92 -5.45
C LYS A 69 -35.72 21.16 -6.22
#